data_AF-A0A850GDV1-F1
#
_entry.id   AF-A0A850GDV1-F1
#
_cell.length_a   1.000
_cell.length_b   1.000
_cell.length_c   1.000
_cell.angle_alpha   90.00
_cell.angle_beta   90.00
_cell.angle_gamma   90.00
#
_symmetry.space_group_name_H-M   'P 1'
#
loop_
_entity.id
_entity.type
_entity.pdbx_description
1 polymer ?
#
loop_
_entity_poly.entity_id
_entity_poly.type
_entity_poly.pdbx_seq_one_letter_code
_entity_poly.pdbx_strand_id
1 'polypeptide(L)'
;MLHEMTDGGYQESVDVSGAMVLAFVGAEGEEPVWRNEGTVPSLEARNGAKLFVDGVKFLDSLDSAISISNAGSSVYATHIWAAKSDDVPIVVDNGYLYVRDSFVSSANSGGGTLDAVSVGLATFDILYSTIGAGLGGSANGISCGSGGDGSSVKKTFIVNLGAAPEIDCEGASMEEVFLEADASEPFGEDSNWFTDFANGDFHLTANAPAELATFATWAEGDPKTDIDGEPRNAVVGEAGYVGADVPN
;
A
#
# COMPACT_ATOMS: atom_id res chain seq x y z
N MET A 1 13.20 9.62 -13.47
CA MET A 1 12.41 10.64 -12.77
C MET A 1 11.16 10.88 -13.61
N LEU A 2 10.00 10.84 -12.96
CA LEU A 2 8.69 11.11 -13.54
C LEU A 2 8.26 12.51 -13.10
N HIS A 3 7.66 13.26 -14.01
CA HIS A 3 7.13 14.59 -13.74
C HIS A 3 5.61 14.57 -13.80
N GLU A 4 4.96 15.46 -13.06
CA GLU A 4 3.52 15.65 -13.14
C GLU A 4 3.12 16.06 -14.57
N MET A 5 2.11 15.39 -15.11
CA MET A 5 1.55 15.69 -16.41
C MET A 5 0.29 16.54 -16.25
N THR A 6 0.15 17.59 -17.04
CA THR A 6 -1.05 18.46 -17.02
C THR A 6 -2.34 17.75 -17.46
N ASP A 7 -2.20 16.64 -18.20
CA ASP A 7 -3.30 15.98 -18.91
C ASP A 7 -3.74 14.67 -18.23
N GLY A 8 -3.54 14.56 -16.91
CA GLY A 8 -4.13 13.50 -16.09
C GLY A 8 -3.22 12.32 -15.76
N GLY A 9 -1.98 12.29 -16.25
CA GLY A 9 -0.96 11.29 -15.87
C GLY A 9 -0.39 10.47 -17.02
N TYR A 10 0.53 9.59 -16.69
CA TYR A 10 1.11 8.61 -17.61
C TYR A 10 0.11 7.49 -17.88
N GLN A 11 -0.17 7.20 -19.15
CA GLN A 11 -1.15 6.18 -19.57
C GLN A 11 -0.42 5.04 -20.27
N GLU A 12 0.25 4.19 -19.51
CA GLU A 12 1.09 3.13 -20.08
C GLU A 12 1.27 1.93 -19.13
N SER A 13 1.69 0.81 -19.71
CA SER A 13 2.14 -0.37 -18.98
C SER A 13 3.62 -0.57 -19.24
N VAL A 14 4.40 -0.79 -18.17
CA VAL A 14 5.84 -1.04 -18.26
C VAL A 14 6.16 -2.42 -17.67
N ASP A 15 6.60 -3.32 -18.55
CA ASP A 15 7.17 -4.63 -18.18
C ASP A 15 8.70 -4.51 -18.13
N VAL A 16 9.27 -4.76 -16.95
CA VAL A 16 10.71 -4.84 -16.73
C VAL A 16 11.10 -6.29 -16.48
N SER A 17 11.97 -6.81 -17.33
CA SER A 17 12.31 -8.23 -17.35
C SER A 17 13.81 -8.47 -17.39
N GLY A 18 14.23 -9.64 -16.91
CA GLY A 18 15.63 -10.02 -16.78
C GLY A 18 16.27 -9.37 -15.56
N ALA A 19 17.59 -9.50 -15.41
CA ALA A 19 18.35 -8.93 -14.28
C ALA A 19 18.52 -7.40 -14.36
N MET A 20 17.51 -6.67 -14.84
CA MET A 20 17.51 -5.21 -14.91
C MET A 20 17.23 -4.61 -13.54
N VAL A 21 17.85 -3.46 -13.28
CA VAL A 21 17.61 -2.65 -12.08
C VAL A 21 17.18 -1.26 -12.53
N LEU A 22 15.95 -0.88 -12.21
CA LEU A 22 15.36 0.41 -12.61
C LEU A 22 14.75 1.13 -11.41
N ALA A 23 14.71 2.46 -11.49
CA ALA A 23 14.07 3.31 -10.49
C ALA A 23 13.09 4.29 -11.16
N PHE A 24 11.85 4.31 -10.66
CA PHE A 24 10.78 5.23 -11.03
C PHE A 24 10.55 6.16 -9.84
N VAL A 25 10.97 7.41 -9.97
CA VAL A 25 11.00 8.36 -8.85
C VAL A 25 10.26 9.61 -9.29
N GLY A 26 9.27 10.06 -8.51
CA GLY A 26 8.61 11.34 -8.71
C GLY A 26 9.59 12.51 -8.57
N ALA A 27 9.38 13.55 -9.35
CA ALA A 27 10.13 14.78 -9.21
C ALA A 27 9.81 15.46 -7.86
N GLU A 28 10.77 16.20 -7.32
CA GLU A 28 10.63 16.86 -6.01
C GLU A 28 9.44 17.84 -6.01
N GLY A 29 8.53 17.67 -5.04
CA GLY A 29 7.33 18.49 -4.91
C GLY A 29 6.25 18.23 -5.96
N GLU A 30 6.41 17.17 -6.75
CA GLU A 30 5.43 16.74 -7.75
C GLU A 30 4.85 15.38 -7.38
N GLU A 31 3.62 15.12 -7.80
CA GLU A 31 2.89 13.88 -7.52
C GLU A 31 2.49 13.20 -8.84
N PRO A 32 3.44 12.65 -9.61
CA PRO A 32 3.12 12.07 -10.90
C PRO A 32 2.13 10.92 -10.75
N VAL A 33 1.05 11.02 -11.52
CA VAL A 33 0.01 10.00 -11.60
C VAL A 33 0.33 9.05 -12.74
N TRP A 34 0.32 7.75 -12.47
CA TRP A 34 0.45 6.66 -13.43
C TRP A 34 -0.87 5.86 -13.46
N ARG A 35 -1.49 5.83 -14.64
CA ARG A 35 -2.74 5.15 -14.95
C ARG A 35 -2.51 4.08 -16.01
N ASN A 36 -3.44 3.14 -16.11
CA ASN A 36 -3.42 2.15 -17.16
C ASN A 36 -4.81 1.60 -17.45
N GLU A 37 -5.37 1.96 -18.61
CA GLU A 37 -6.63 1.43 -19.13
C GLU A 37 -6.45 0.09 -19.89
N GLY A 38 -5.29 -0.54 -19.79
CA GLY A 38 -5.00 -1.85 -20.32
C GLY A 38 -5.35 -2.98 -19.36
N THR A 39 -5.46 -4.21 -19.87
CA THR A 39 -5.72 -5.43 -19.09
C THR A 39 -4.42 -6.13 -18.67
N VAL A 40 -3.41 -5.34 -18.34
CA VAL A 40 -2.09 -5.79 -17.87
C VAL A 40 -1.63 -4.83 -16.78
N PRO A 41 -0.73 -5.23 -15.87
CA PRO A 41 -0.29 -4.36 -14.78
C PRO A 41 0.31 -3.04 -15.27
N SER A 42 0.14 -1.95 -14.52
CA SER A 42 0.79 -0.65 -14.81
C SER A 42 2.31 -0.77 -14.75
N LEU A 43 2.83 -1.44 -13.71
CA LEU A 43 4.25 -1.75 -13.55
C LEU A 43 4.43 -3.23 -13.21
N GLU A 44 5.22 -3.95 -14.01
CA GLU A 44 5.50 -5.37 -13.78
C GLU A 44 6.99 -5.69 -13.69
N ALA A 45 7.38 -6.48 -12.68
CA ALA A 45 8.73 -7.01 -12.49
C ALA A 45 8.80 -8.52 -12.81
N ARG A 46 9.58 -8.89 -13.83
CA ARG A 46 9.73 -10.28 -14.31
C ARG A 46 11.17 -10.76 -14.35
N ASN A 47 11.34 -12.07 -14.33
CA ASN A 47 12.61 -12.77 -14.61
C ASN A 47 13.86 -12.19 -13.91
N GLY A 48 13.75 -11.81 -12.63
CA GLY A 48 14.87 -11.30 -11.84
C GLY A 48 15.04 -9.78 -11.82
N ALA A 49 14.03 -9.03 -12.30
CA ALA A 49 14.06 -7.58 -12.29
C ALA A 49 13.99 -7.00 -10.87
N LYS A 50 14.68 -5.89 -10.64
CA LYS A 50 14.65 -5.15 -9.38
C LYS A 50 14.19 -3.73 -9.62
N LEU A 51 13.02 -3.38 -9.09
CA LEU A 51 12.41 -2.07 -9.26
C LEU A 51 12.42 -1.29 -7.95
N PHE A 52 12.71 0.00 -8.05
CA PHE A 52 12.52 0.96 -6.98
C PHE A 52 11.48 1.97 -7.44
N VAL A 53 10.48 2.24 -6.61
CA VAL A 53 9.41 3.20 -6.89
C VAL A 53 9.30 4.14 -5.72
N ASP A 54 9.34 5.44 -5.97
CA ASP A 54 9.28 6.46 -4.92
C ASP A 54 8.47 7.68 -5.35
N GLY A 55 7.46 8.08 -4.58
CA GLY A 55 6.67 9.29 -4.85
C GLY A 55 5.84 9.21 -6.14
N VAL A 56 5.15 8.09 -6.37
CA VAL A 56 4.33 7.86 -7.58
C VAL A 56 2.93 7.40 -7.18
N LYS A 57 1.90 8.02 -7.76
CA LYS A 57 0.50 7.65 -7.56
C LYS A 57 0.04 6.72 -8.68
N PHE A 58 -0.27 5.47 -8.38
CA PHE A 58 -0.92 4.55 -9.30
C PHE A 58 -2.43 4.61 -9.09
N LEU A 59 -3.14 5.28 -10.00
CA LEU A 59 -4.58 5.51 -9.88
C LEU A 59 -5.29 4.95 -11.11
N ASP A 60 -6.54 4.49 -10.93
CA ASP A 60 -7.44 4.11 -12.04
C ASP A 60 -6.79 3.12 -13.04
N SER A 61 -6.13 2.08 -12.51
CA SER A 61 -5.58 0.96 -13.32
C SER A 61 -6.68 -0.07 -13.58
N LEU A 62 -6.89 -0.55 -14.81
CA LEU A 62 -7.89 -1.60 -15.09
C LEU A 62 -7.43 -3.01 -14.69
N ASP A 63 -6.14 -3.16 -14.42
CA ASP A 63 -5.48 -4.32 -13.81
C ASP A 63 -4.82 -3.84 -12.50
N SER A 64 -3.88 -4.61 -11.97
CA SER A 64 -3.00 -4.22 -10.87
C SER A 64 -2.15 -2.98 -11.18
N ALA A 65 -1.89 -2.16 -10.16
CA ALA A 65 -0.92 -1.08 -10.23
C ALA A 65 0.51 -1.64 -10.31
N ILE A 66 0.83 -2.60 -9.44
CA ILE A 66 2.15 -3.23 -9.36
C ILE A 66 1.99 -4.75 -9.35
N SER A 67 2.76 -5.43 -10.20
CA SER A 67 2.80 -6.89 -10.26
C SER A 67 4.23 -7.45 -10.22
N ILE A 68 4.40 -8.59 -9.54
CA ILE A 68 5.66 -9.34 -9.43
C ILE A 68 5.37 -10.82 -9.71
N SER A 69 5.76 -11.31 -10.89
CA SER A 69 5.30 -12.62 -11.37
C SER A 69 6.34 -13.75 -11.36
N ASN A 70 7.61 -13.49 -11.01
CA ASN A 70 8.66 -14.52 -11.03
C ASN A 70 9.61 -14.47 -9.83
N ALA A 71 10.07 -15.65 -9.42
CA ALA A 71 11.13 -15.80 -8.44
C ALA A 71 12.36 -14.97 -8.82
N GLY A 72 12.93 -14.29 -7.82
CA GLY A 72 14.09 -13.41 -7.98
C GLY A 72 13.75 -11.98 -8.42
N SER A 73 12.52 -11.71 -8.87
CA SER A 73 12.06 -10.34 -9.07
C SER A 73 11.76 -9.65 -7.73
N SER A 74 11.96 -8.34 -7.67
CA SER A 74 11.63 -7.55 -6.47
C SER A 74 11.18 -6.14 -6.81
N VAL A 75 10.26 -5.62 -6.00
CA VAL A 75 9.82 -4.22 -6.04
C VAL A 75 9.97 -3.61 -4.66
N TYR A 76 10.59 -2.44 -4.58
CA TYR A 76 10.72 -1.61 -3.39
C TYR A 76 9.96 -0.32 -3.63
N ALA A 77 8.77 -0.22 -3.06
CA ALA A 77 7.88 0.92 -3.20
C ALA A 77 7.87 1.74 -1.91
N THR A 78 8.17 3.03 -2.02
CA THR A 78 8.11 4.00 -0.93
C THR A 78 7.27 5.21 -1.35
N HIS A 79 6.49 5.79 -0.44
CA HIS A 79 5.66 6.97 -0.75
C HIS A 79 4.81 6.77 -2.03
N ILE A 80 4.25 5.57 -2.20
CA ILE A 80 3.34 5.30 -3.31
C ILE A 80 1.89 5.41 -2.85
N TRP A 81 1.02 5.72 -3.80
CA TRP A 81 -0.42 5.63 -3.62
C TRP A 81 -0.97 4.70 -4.70
N ALA A 82 -1.25 3.44 -4.35
CA ALA A 82 -1.86 2.47 -5.25
C ALA A 82 -3.35 2.33 -4.91
N ALA A 83 -4.21 2.95 -5.70
CA ALA A 83 -5.65 2.97 -5.42
C ALA A 83 -6.49 2.90 -6.70
N LYS A 84 -7.77 2.61 -6.52
CA LYS A 84 -8.76 2.57 -7.60
C LYS A 84 -8.35 1.68 -8.77
N SER A 85 -7.70 0.55 -8.48
CA SER A 85 -7.42 -0.48 -9.47
C SER A 85 -8.63 -1.40 -9.65
N ASP A 86 -9.11 -1.63 -10.86
CA ASP A 86 -10.27 -2.51 -11.10
C ASP A 86 -9.98 -3.99 -10.77
N ASP A 87 -8.70 -4.34 -10.54
CA ASP A 87 -8.20 -5.58 -9.96
C ASP A 87 -7.43 -5.29 -8.64
N VAL A 88 -6.82 -6.31 -8.03
CA VAL A 88 -5.96 -6.16 -6.85
C VAL A 88 -4.83 -5.16 -7.14
N PRO A 89 -4.69 -4.05 -6.38
CA PRO A 89 -3.69 -3.02 -6.63
C PRO A 89 -2.26 -3.55 -6.66
N ILE A 90 -1.90 -4.45 -5.74
CA ILE A 90 -0.57 -5.05 -5.68
C ILE A 90 -0.66 -6.57 -5.69
N VAL A 91 -0.10 -7.20 -6.72
CA VAL A 91 -0.06 -8.65 -6.90
C VAL A 91 1.39 -9.16 -6.84
N VAL A 92 1.64 -10.15 -5.99
CA VAL A 92 2.97 -10.75 -5.82
C VAL A 92 2.86 -12.28 -5.96
N ASP A 93 2.81 -12.78 -7.19
CA ASP A 93 2.70 -14.22 -7.43
C ASP A 93 3.95 -14.99 -7.01
N ASN A 94 5.12 -14.40 -7.25
CA ASN A 94 6.42 -14.97 -6.91
C ASN A 94 7.48 -13.86 -6.88
N GLY A 95 8.33 -13.83 -5.86
CA GLY A 95 9.36 -12.80 -5.69
C GLY A 95 9.31 -12.12 -4.31
N TYR A 96 9.69 -10.84 -4.28
CA TYR A 96 9.75 -10.05 -3.05
C TYR A 96 9.16 -8.65 -3.23
N LEU A 97 8.25 -8.26 -2.33
CA LEU A 97 7.70 -6.93 -2.25
C LEU A 97 8.19 -6.22 -0.98
N TYR A 98 8.61 -4.97 -1.10
CA TYR A 98 8.81 -4.08 0.02
C TYR A 98 7.95 -2.83 -0.16
N VAL A 99 7.07 -2.53 0.78
CA VAL A 99 6.22 -1.33 0.77
C VAL A 99 6.48 -0.55 2.05
N ARG A 100 6.72 0.76 1.92
CA ARG A 100 6.88 1.65 3.07
C ARG A 100 6.23 3.00 2.87
N ASP A 101 5.67 3.59 3.93
CA ASP A 101 5.13 4.96 3.91
C ASP A 101 4.16 5.16 2.73
N SER A 102 3.24 4.22 2.53
CA SER A 102 2.42 4.14 1.31
C SER A 102 0.95 3.91 1.60
N PHE A 103 0.09 4.35 0.67
CA PHE A 103 -1.33 4.03 0.65
C PHE A 103 -1.62 2.93 -0.36
N VAL A 104 -2.36 1.91 0.06
CA VAL A 104 -2.80 0.82 -0.83
C VAL A 104 -4.28 0.54 -0.61
N SER A 105 -5.11 0.76 -1.62
CA SER A 105 -6.56 0.61 -1.54
C SER A 105 -7.12 -0.26 -2.64
N SER A 106 -7.93 -1.26 -2.30
CA SER A 106 -8.79 -1.93 -3.30
C SER A 106 -9.76 -0.93 -3.95
N ALA A 107 -10.18 -1.15 -5.19
CA ALA A 107 -11.22 -0.30 -5.81
C ALA A 107 -12.66 -0.69 -5.45
N ASN A 108 -13.56 0.21 -5.81
CA ASN A 108 -15.02 0.05 -5.72
C ASN A 108 -15.61 -0.49 -7.04
N SER A 109 -14.84 -1.28 -7.79
CA SER A 109 -15.19 -1.67 -9.15
C SER A 109 -16.25 -2.77 -9.16
N GLY A 110 -17.53 -2.36 -9.16
CA GLY A 110 -18.62 -3.16 -9.76
C GLY A 110 -19.03 -4.46 -9.07
N GLY A 111 -18.66 -4.69 -7.80
CA GLY A 111 -19.13 -5.83 -7.00
C GLY A 111 -18.17 -7.02 -6.90
N GLY A 112 -16.91 -6.85 -7.30
CA GLY A 112 -15.83 -7.78 -6.97
C GLY A 112 -15.33 -7.59 -5.54
N THR A 113 -14.94 -8.69 -4.89
CA THR A 113 -14.21 -8.68 -3.63
C THR A 113 -12.72 -8.79 -3.95
N LEU A 114 -12.04 -7.64 -4.00
CA LEU A 114 -10.62 -7.58 -4.36
C LEU A 114 -9.80 -7.19 -3.15
N ASP A 115 -8.81 -8.02 -2.82
CA ASP A 115 -7.87 -7.72 -1.77
C ASP A 115 -7.04 -6.46 -2.14
N ALA A 116 -6.52 -5.73 -1.16
CA ALA A 116 -5.64 -4.60 -1.46
C ALA A 116 -4.23 -5.09 -1.87
N VAL A 117 -3.77 -6.18 -1.25
CA VAL A 117 -2.52 -6.88 -1.59
C VAL A 117 -2.77 -8.39 -1.67
N SER A 118 -2.40 -9.01 -2.79
CA SER A 118 -2.49 -10.47 -2.99
C SER A 118 -1.11 -11.08 -3.19
N VAL A 119 -0.81 -12.14 -2.43
CA VAL A 119 0.49 -12.78 -2.36
C VAL A 119 0.36 -14.27 -2.66
N GLY A 120 0.98 -14.70 -3.75
CA GLY A 120 1.14 -16.09 -4.16
C GLY A 120 2.30 -16.78 -3.43
N LEU A 121 3.19 -17.43 -4.16
CA LEU A 121 4.41 -18.08 -3.64
C LEU A 121 5.55 -17.06 -3.45
N ALA A 122 5.30 -16.03 -2.63
CA ALA A 122 6.20 -14.91 -2.45
C ALA A 122 6.34 -14.47 -0.99
N THR A 123 7.24 -13.52 -0.76
CA THR A 123 7.46 -12.86 0.53
C THR A 123 7.31 -11.36 0.40
N PHE A 124 6.99 -10.68 1.49
CA PHE A 124 6.87 -9.22 1.54
C PHE A 124 7.28 -8.64 2.88
N ASP A 125 7.65 -7.37 2.87
CA ASP A 125 7.77 -6.53 4.07
C ASP A 125 6.94 -5.26 3.85
N ILE A 126 5.99 -4.99 4.75
CA ILE A 126 5.15 -3.80 4.73
C ILE A 126 5.38 -3.03 6.03
N LEU A 127 5.78 -1.77 5.92
CA LEU A 127 6.19 -0.96 7.05
C LEU A 127 5.55 0.44 6.98
N TYR A 128 4.97 0.94 8.08
CA TYR A 128 4.36 2.30 8.10
C TYR A 128 3.45 2.57 6.90
N SER A 129 2.62 1.61 6.51
CA SER A 129 1.70 1.77 5.38
C SER A 129 0.26 1.84 5.88
N THR A 130 -0.63 2.48 5.11
CA THR A 130 -2.07 2.42 5.36
C THR A 130 -2.72 1.62 4.25
N ILE A 131 -3.40 0.53 4.62
CA ILE A 131 -4.02 -0.41 3.70
C ILE A 131 -5.53 -0.40 3.95
N GLY A 132 -6.31 -0.13 2.90
CA GLY A 132 -7.76 -0.14 2.97
C GLY A 132 -8.36 -1.16 2.01
N ALA A 133 -9.34 -1.92 2.49
CA ALA A 133 -10.05 -2.93 1.71
C ALA A 133 -11.55 -2.94 1.98
N GLY A 134 -12.27 -3.76 1.20
CA GLY A 134 -13.67 -4.11 1.46
C GLY A 134 -14.70 -3.05 1.05
N LEU A 135 -14.30 -2.05 0.28
CA LEU A 135 -15.28 -1.13 -0.31
C LEU A 135 -16.21 -1.87 -1.27
N GLY A 136 -17.49 -1.95 -0.92
CA GLY A 136 -18.50 -2.61 -1.75
C GLY A 136 -18.49 -4.14 -1.70
N GLY A 137 -17.75 -4.77 -0.77
CA GLY A 137 -17.69 -6.22 -0.67
C GLY A 137 -16.84 -6.75 0.49
N SER A 138 -16.71 -8.07 0.57
CA SER A 138 -15.90 -8.77 1.58
C SER A 138 -14.52 -9.09 1.00
N ALA A 139 -13.51 -8.24 1.21
CA ALA A 139 -12.14 -8.45 0.72
C ALA A 139 -11.13 -8.27 1.85
N ASN A 140 -9.92 -8.82 1.73
CA ASN A 140 -8.87 -8.70 2.74
C ASN A 140 -8.01 -7.46 2.48
N GLY A 141 -7.41 -6.89 3.52
CA GLY A 141 -6.32 -5.94 3.33
C GLY A 141 -5.12 -6.62 2.69
N ILE A 142 -4.71 -7.77 3.23
CA ILE A 142 -3.62 -8.60 2.69
C ILE A 142 -4.06 -10.07 2.68
N SER A 143 -3.85 -10.75 1.55
CA SER A 143 -4.16 -12.16 1.36
C SER A 143 -2.95 -12.94 0.87
N CYS A 144 -2.61 -14.05 1.53
CA CYS A 144 -1.46 -14.88 1.20
C CYS A 144 -1.89 -16.30 0.87
N GLY A 145 -2.38 -16.54 -0.35
CA GLY A 145 -2.98 -17.82 -0.72
C GLY A 145 -2.12 -19.04 -0.35
N SER A 146 -0.88 -19.14 -0.84
CA SER A 146 0.04 -20.25 -0.49
C SER A 146 1.46 -19.81 -0.15
N GLY A 147 1.71 -18.51 -0.01
CA GLY A 147 2.98 -17.97 0.45
C GLY A 147 2.78 -17.07 1.66
N GLY A 148 3.58 -16.01 1.76
CA GLY A 148 3.61 -15.16 2.95
C GLY A 148 4.48 -15.69 4.10
N ASP A 149 4.96 -16.94 4.00
CA ASP A 149 5.91 -17.51 4.97
C ASP A 149 7.19 -16.68 5.04
N GLY A 150 7.46 -16.10 6.22
CA GLY A 150 8.62 -15.25 6.43
C GLY A 150 8.44 -13.79 6.00
N SER A 151 7.22 -13.40 5.62
CA SER A 151 6.84 -12.00 5.41
C SER A 151 6.66 -11.26 6.74
N SER A 152 6.70 -9.93 6.70
CA SER A 152 6.41 -9.09 7.85
C SER A 152 5.50 -7.90 7.55
N VAL A 153 4.64 -7.55 8.52
CA VAL A 153 3.88 -6.31 8.55
C VAL A 153 4.19 -5.61 9.86
N LYS A 154 4.64 -4.35 9.78
CA LYS A 154 5.11 -3.60 10.94
C LYS A 154 4.58 -2.18 10.94
N LYS A 155 4.05 -1.72 12.08
CA LYS A 155 3.65 -0.31 12.28
C LYS A 155 2.69 0.18 11.19
N THR A 156 1.85 -0.72 10.70
CA THR A 156 0.93 -0.51 9.57
C THR A 156 -0.48 -0.40 10.09
N PHE A 157 -1.26 0.49 9.47
CA PHE A 157 -2.68 0.61 9.73
C PHE A 157 -3.44 -0.15 8.63
N ILE A 158 -4.24 -1.14 9.00
CA ILE A 158 -5.08 -1.88 8.06
C ILE A 158 -6.53 -1.67 8.47
N VAL A 159 -7.36 -1.27 7.51
CA VAL A 159 -8.79 -1.08 7.70
C VAL A 159 -9.58 -1.83 6.65
N ASN A 160 -10.69 -2.41 7.08
CA ASN A 160 -11.59 -3.11 6.19
C ASN A 160 -13.06 -2.70 6.42
N LEU A 161 -13.80 -2.45 5.34
CA LEU A 161 -15.27 -2.30 5.40
C LEU A 161 -16.01 -3.63 5.19
N GLY A 162 -15.29 -4.68 4.78
CA GLY A 162 -15.83 -5.99 4.50
C GLY A 162 -15.99 -6.88 5.74
N ALA A 163 -16.53 -8.08 5.53
CA ALA A 163 -16.60 -9.12 6.57
C ALA A 163 -15.41 -10.08 6.55
N ALA A 164 -14.50 -9.91 5.60
CA ALA A 164 -13.31 -10.73 5.49
C ALA A 164 -12.26 -10.26 6.50
N PRO A 165 -11.32 -11.11 6.93
CA PRO A 165 -10.21 -10.68 7.76
C PRO A 165 -9.40 -9.57 7.10
N GLU A 166 -8.94 -8.60 7.88
CA GLU A 166 -7.99 -7.57 7.48
C GLU A 166 -6.71 -8.21 6.92
N ILE A 167 -6.30 -9.35 7.48
CA ILE A 167 -5.13 -10.12 7.07
C ILE A 167 -5.44 -11.62 7.05
N ASP A 168 -5.15 -12.27 5.92
CA ASP A 168 -5.23 -13.73 5.73
C ASP A 168 -3.86 -14.28 5.30
N CYS A 169 -2.92 -14.31 6.26
CA CYS A 169 -1.52 -14.67 6.04
C CYS A 169 -0.93 -15.43 7.25
N GLU A 170 -1.18 -16.73 7.36
CA GLU A 170 -0.78 -17.55 8.53
C GLU A 170 0.75 -17.55 8.80
N GLY A 171 1.58 -17.33 7.77
CA GLY A 171 3.04 -17.33 7.86
C GLY A 171 3.72 -15.97 8.06
N ALA A 172 2.95 -14.87 8.07
CA ALA A 172 3.48 -13.52 8.19
C ALA A 172 3.55 -13.06 9.65
N SER A 173 4.64 -12.38 10.04
CA SER A 173 4.76 -11.80 11.37
C SER A 173 4.10 -10.41 11.42
N MET A 174 3.31 -10.17 12.46
CA MET A 174 2.66 -8.88 12.71
C MET A 174 3.28 -8.20 13.94
N GLU A 175 3.72 -6.95 13.80
CA GLU A 175 4.30 -6.15 14.88
C GLU A 175 3.72 -4.74 14.86
N GLU A 176 3.02 -4.34 15.91
CA GLU A 176 2.39 -3.00 16.00
C GLU A 176 1.50 -2.69 14.79
N VAL A 177 0.70 -3.68 14.36
CA VAL A 177 -0.31 -3.51 13.30
C VAL A 177 -1.63 -3.10 13.94
N PHE A 178 -2.14 -1.93 13.57
CA PHE A 178 -3.44 -1.44 14.03
C PHE A 178 -4.51 -1.91 13.05
N LEU A 179 -5.55 -2.55 13.57
CA LEU A 179 -6.72 -3.00 12.81
C LEU A 179 -7.94 -2.14 13.16
N GLU A 180 -8.99 -2.12 12.34
CA GLU A 180 -10.21 -1.39 12.71
C GLU A 180 -10.83 -1.89 14.02
N ALA A 181 -10.64 -3.16 14.35
CA ALA A 181 -11.14 -3.76 15.59
C ALA A 181 -10.39 -3.29 16.85
N ASP A 182 -9.21 -2.68 16.71
CA ASP A 182 -8.44 -2.11 17.82
C ASP A 182 -8.94 -0.71 18.23
N ALA A 183 -9.70 -0.04 17.35
CA ALA A 183 -10.25 1.28 17.62
C ALA A 183 -11.40 1.22 18.64
N SER A 184 -11.52 2.28 19.45
CA SER A 184 -12.64 2.40 20.40
C SER A 184 -13.99 2.58 19.70
N GLU A 185 -13.97 3.24 18.54
CA GLU A 185 -15.12 3.43 17.67
C GLU A 185 -14.98 2.51 16.47
N PRO A 186 -16.04 1.83 16.02
CA PRO A 186 -15.94 0.95 14.88
C PRO A 186 -15.71 1.75 13.59
N PHE A 187 -14.84 1.25 12.72
CA PHE A 187 -14.76 1.72 11.34
C PHE A 187 -16.01 1.25 10.57
N GLY A 188 -16.53 2.11 9.69
CA GLY A 188 -17.74 1.81 8.91
C GLY A 188 -17.89 2.78 7.74
N GLU A 189 -18.91 2.56 6.91
CA GLU A 189 -19.16 3.35 5.67
C GLU A 189 -19.31 4.86 5.94
N ASP A 190 -19.84 5.22 7.11
CA ASP A 190 -20.01 6.62 7.55
C ASP A 190 -18.78 7.18 8.29
N SER A 191 -17.69 6.41 8.38
CA SER A 191 -16.47 6.85 9.05
C SER A 191 -15.82 8.00 8.28
N ASN A 192 -15.36 8.99 9.04
CA ASN A 192 -14.63 10.15 8.54
C ASN A 192 -13.18 10.17 9.04
N TRP A 193 -12.61 8.99 9.33
CA TRP A 193 -11.21 8.87 9.74
C TRP A 193 -10.24 9.34 8.66
N PHE A 194 -10.62 9.17 7.40
CA PHE A 194 -9.81 9.51 6.22
C PHE A 194 -10.43 10.63 5.40
N THR A 195 -9.61 11.35 4.64
CA THR A 195 -10.06 12.40 3.70
C THR A 195 -10.99 11.85 2.64
N ASP A 196 -10.63 10.73 1.98
CA ASP A 196 -11.47 10.06 0.99
C ASP A 196 -11.14 8.57 0.88
N PHE A 197 -11.65 7.80 1.85
CA PHE A 197 -11.47 6.35 1.90
C PHE A 197 -11.88 5.65 0.60
N ALA A 198 -12.97 6.10 -0.03
CA ALA A 198 -13.52 5.47 -1.23
C ALA A 198 -12.63 5.62 -2.47
N ASN A 199 -11.75 6.62 -2.49
CA ASN A 199 -10.76 6.82 -3.54
C ASN A 199 -9.34 6.41 -3.11
N GLY A 200 -9.19 5.79 -1.94
CA GLY A 200 -7.92 5.35 -1.37
C GLY A 200 -7.06 6.47 -0.80
N ASP A 201 -7.65 7.65 -0.58
CA ASP A 201 -7.00 8.77 0.10
C ASP A 201 -7.08 8.53 1.61
N PHE A 202 -5.97 8.05 2.18
CA PHE A 202 -5.88 7.68 3.58
C PHE A 202 -5.18 8.72 4.45
N HIS A 203 -5.14 9.98 4.02
CA HIS A 203 -4.75 11.06 4.93
C HIS A 203 -5.75 11.13 6.08
N LEU A 204 -5.25 11.11 7.31
CA LEU A 204 -6.04 11.07 8.52
C LEU A 204 -6.68 12.45 8.76
N THR A 205 -7.95 12.45 9.12
CA THR A 205 -8.63 13.67 9.58
C THR A 205 -8.56 13.79 11.10
N ALA A 206 -8.98 14.93 11.63
CA ALA A 206 -9.12 15.14 13.07
C ALA A 206 -10.12 14.18 13.77
N ASN A 207 -10.89 13.38 13.00
CA ASN A 207 -11.82 12.39 13.54
C ASN A 207 -11.23 10.97 13.58
N ALA A 208 -10.00 10.77 13.10
CA ALA A 208 -9.33 9.49 13.23
C ALA A 208 -9.13 9.11 14.71
N PRO A 209 -9.11 7.80 15.05
CA PRO A 209 -8.90 7.36 16.42
C PRO A 209 -7.60 7.92 17.01
N ALA A 210 -7.69 8.50 18.22
CA ALA A 210 -6.53 9.08 18.88
C ALA A 210 -5.47 8.02 19.24
N GLU A 211 -5.89 6.76 19.33
CA GLU A 211 -5.05 5.58 19.56
C GLU A 211 -3.96 5.46 18.49
N LEU A 212 -4.27 5.81 17.24
CA LEU A 212 -3.31 5.75 16.11
C LEU A 212 -2.03 6.52 16.43
N ALA A 213 -2.14 7.66 17.10
CA ALA A 213 -1.02 8.56 17.43
C ALA A 213 0.01 7.98 18.41
N THR A 214 -0.35 6.90 19.10
CA THR A 214 0.46 6.31 20.17
C THR A 214 0.63 4.80 20.06
N PHE A 215 0.15 4.19 18.96
CA PHE A 215 0.09 2.74 18.84
C PHE A 215 1.44 2.11 18.51
N ALA A 216 2.28 2.79 17.71
CA ALA A 216 3.58 2.30 17.32
C ALA A 216 4.69 2.88 18.22
N THR A 217 5.76 2.13 18.44
CA THR A 217 6.95 2.58 19.17
C THR A 217 8.06 2.89 18.18
N TRP A 218 8.53 4.13 18.15
CA TRP A 218 9.60 4.51 17.21
C TRP A 218 10.90 3.77 17.56
N ALA A 219 11.51 3.16 16.55
CA ALA A 219 12.74 2.38 16.62
C ALA A 219 13.81 2.95 15.69
N GLU A 220 15.06 2.60 15.96
CA GLU A 220 16.16 2.98 15.08
C GLU A 220 15.96 2.37 13.67
N GLY A 221 15.98 3.23 12.65
CA GLY A 221 15.77 2.85 11.25
C GLY A 221 14.36 3.09 10.74
N ASP A 222 13.42 3.47 11.61
CA ASP A 222 12.08 3.88 11.19
C ASP A 222 12.12 5.17 10.34
N PRO A 223 11.15 5.35 9.43
CA PRO A 223 10.95 6.59 8.69
C PRO A 223 10.92 7.81 9.60
N LYS A 224 11.55 8.88 9.10
CA LYS A 224 11.59 10.18 9.79
C LYS A 224 10.50 11.12 9.30
N THR A 225 9.89 10.80 8.17
CA THR A 225 8.75 11.49 7.61
C THR A 225 7.68 10.47 7.26
N ASP A 226 6.46 10.93 7.05
CA ASP A 226 5.35 10.14 6.54
C ASP A 226 5.23 10.27 5.02
N ILE A 227 4.05 9.98 4.46
CA ILE A 227 3.81 9.97 3.02
C ILE A 227 3.91 11.35 2.34
N ASP A 228 3.53 12.45 2.99
CA ASP A 228 3.60 13.80 2.40
C ASP A 228 4.87 14.58 2.82
N GLY A 229 5.70 13.97 3.68
CA GLY A 229 6.98 14.52 4.08
C GLY A 229 6.98 15.18 5.46
N GLU A 230 5.89 15.03 6.22
CA GLU A 230 5.70 15.58 7.55
C GLU A 230 6.58 14.82 8.54
N PRO A 231 7.29 15.53 9.44
CA PRO A 231 8.21 14.90 10.36
C PRO A 231 7.48 14.02 11.37
N ARG A 232 7.93 12.76 11.49
CA ARG A 232 7.57 11.85 12.58
C ARG A 232 8.38 12.17 13.84
N ASN A 233 7.84 11.82 15.01
CA ASN A 233 8.57 11.90 16.28
C ASN A 233 9.69 10.86 16.34
N ALA A 234 10.87 11.21 15.82
CA ALA A 234 12.00 10.31 15.64
C ALA A 234 12.86 10.11 16.91
N VAL A 235 12.22 9.74 18.03
CA VAL A 235 12.90 9.47 19.31
C VAL A 235 12.72 8.00 19.69
N VAL A 236 13.84 7.26 19.77
CA VAL A 236 13.82 5.80 20.08
C VAL A 236 13.08 5.52 21.38
N GLY A 237 12.10 4.63 21.30
CA GLY A 237 11.29 4.16 22.43
C GLY A 237 10.08 5.04 22.75
N GLU A 238 9.91 6.17 22.07
CA GLU A 238 8.71 7.00 22.23
C GLU A 238 7.57 6.47 21.35
N ALA A 239 6.34 6.68 21.82
CA ALA A 239 5.14 6.35 21.06
C ALA A 239 4.98 7.29 19.85
N GLY A 240 4.37 6.78 18.79
CA GLY A 240 4.11 7.53 17.56
C GLY A 240 3.00 6.92 16.71
N TYR A 241 2.74 7.60 15.59
CA TYR A 241 1.71 7.23 14.64
C TYR A 241 2.01 5.90 13.95
N VAL A 242 1.04 5.01 13.94
CA VAL A 242 0.99 3.84 13.05
C VAL A 242 0.46 4.26 11.66
N GLY A 243 0.82 3.52 10.61
CA GLY A 243 0.34 3.79 9.26
C GLY A 243 1.18 4.84 8.51
N ALA A 244 0.77 5.15 7.28
CA ALA A 244 1.53 5.97 6.35
C ALA A 244 1.45 7.48 6.58
N ASP A 245 0.52 7.95 7.40
CA ASP A 245 0.19 9.37 7.55
C ASP A 245 0.29 9.84 9.00
N VAL A 246 0.69 11.10 9.19
CA VAL A 246 0.55 11.86 10.43
C VAL A 246 -0.39 13.04 10.15
N PRO A 247 -1.51 13.20 10.89
CA PRO A 247 -2.48 14.26 10.61
C PRO A 247 -1.85 15.65 10.67
N ASN A 248 -2.19 16.47 9.68
CA ASN A 248 -1.83 17.89 9.56
C ASN A 248 -2.75 18.85 10.34
#